data_AF-A0A7K5USF8-F1
#
_entry.id   AF-A0A7K5USF8-F1
#
_cell.length_a   1.000
_cell.length_b   1.000
_cell.length_c   1.000
_cell.angle_alpha   90.00
_cell.angle_beta   90.00
_cell.angle_gamma   90.00
#
_symmetry.space_group_name_H-M   'P 1'
#
loop_
_entity.id
_entity.type
_entity.pdbx_description
1 polymer ?
#
loop_
_entity_poly.entity_id
_entity_poly.type
_entity_poly.pdbx_seq_one_letter_code
_entity_poly.pdbx_strand_id
1 'polypeptide(L)'
;EPRPNGRRDDKAEKPRFMFNIADGGFTELHTLWQNEERAAISSGKLNEIWHRRHDYWLLAGIVLHGYARWTDIQNDGAFGVINEPFKGEASKGNFLEMKNKFLARRFKLLEQALVIEEQLRRAAYLNMTQDPSHPAMALNTRFAEVECLAESHQHLSKESLAGNKPANAVLHKVLNQLEELLSDMKADVTRLPATLSRIPPIAARLQMSERSILSRLASKG
;
A
#
# COMPACT_ATOMS: atom_id res chain seq x y z
N GLU A 1 54.43 -22.71 -27.86
CA GLU A 1 53.61 -21.87 -26.97
C GLU A 1 52.36 -22.63 -26.53
N PRO A 2 52.14 -22.91 -25.23
CA PRO A 2 50.85 -23.39 -24.76
C PRO A 2 49.99 -22.20 -24.27
N ARG A 3 48.74 -22.16 -24.75
CA ARG A 3 47.71 -21.16 -24.41
C ARG A 3 47.29 -21.29 -22.94
N PRO A 4 47.00 -20.18 -22.23
CA PRO A 4 46.68 -20.22 -20.81
C PRO A 4 45.26 -20.73 -20.56
N ASN A 5 45.15 -21.52 -19.51
CA ASN A 5 43.96 -22.17 -18.99
C ASN A 5 43.04 -21.14 -18.31
N GLY A 6 42.04 -20.63 -19.03
CA GLY A 6 41.03 -19.74 -18.46
C GLY A 6 39.94 -20.52 -17.72
N ARG A 7 40.19 -20.88 -16.46
CA ARG A 7 39.10 -21.24 -15.54
C ARG A 7 38.27 -19.97 -15.31
N ARG A 8 37.13 -19.88 -15.99
CA ARG A 8 36.07 -18.94 -15.59
C ARG A 8 35.61 -19.40 -14.23
N ASP A 9 35.85 -18.58 -13.21
CA ASP A 9 35.17 -18.69 -11.93
C ASP A 9 33.67 -18.50 -12.20
N ASP A 10 32.95 -19.61 -12.36
CA ASP A 10 31.51 -19.66 -12.18
C ASP A 10 31.23 -19.40 -10.69
N LYS A 11 31.35 -18.13 -10.27
CA LYS A 11 30.80 -17.68 -9.00
C LYS A 11 29.30 -17.93 -9.09
N ALA A 12 28.85 -18.99 -8.43
CA ALA A 12 27.42 -19.28 -8.24
C ALA A 12 26.73 -17.98 -7.81
N GLU A 13 25.95 -17.42 -8.73
CA GLU A 13 25.25 -16.16 -8.51
C GLU A 13 24.33 -16.39 -7.32
N LYS A 14 24.49 -15.59 -6.25
CA LYS A 14 23.67 -15.79 -5.04
C LYS A 14 22.20 -15.72 -5.44
N PRO A 15 21.37 -16.67 -5.00
CA PRO A 15 19.96 -16.70 -5.39
C PRO A 15 19.31 -15.37 -5.04
N ARG A 16 18.61 -14.79 -6.01
CA ARG A 16 17.91 -13.53 -5.84
C ARG A 16 16.88 -13.69 -4.75
N PHE A 17 16.83 -12.73 -3.82
CA PHE A 17 15.80 -12.71 -2.78
C PHE A 17 14.42 -12.52 -3.44
N MET A 18 13.48 -13.42 -3.14
CA MET A 18 12.13 -13.41 -3.68
C MET A 18 11.14 -13.35 -2.52
N PHE A 19 10.34 -12.27 -2.50
CA PHE A 19 9.22 -12.08 -1.59
C PHE A 19 8.14 -11.31 -2.36
N ASN A 20 6.87 -11.56 -2.07
CA ASN A 20 5.78 -10.82 -2.70
C ASN A 20 4.55 -10.84 -1.80
N ILE A 21 3.73 -9.79 -1.92
CA ILE A 21 2.35 -9.75 -1.44
C ILE A 21 1.51 -9.48 -2.69
N ALA A 22 0.47 -10.26 -2.93
CA ALA A 22 -0.43 -10.15 -4.08
C ALA A 22 -1.61 -9.25 -3.75
N ASP A 23 -1.35 -7.95 -3.58
CA ASP A 23 -2.36 -6.95 -3.23
C ASP A 23 -3.18 -6.46 -4.44
N GLY A 24 -2.95 -7.00 -5.64
CA GLY A 24 -3.66 -6.63 -6.87
C GLY A 24 -3.46 -5.19 -7.34
N GLY A 25 -2.49 -4.44 -6.79
CA GLY A 25 -2.29 -3.02 -7.09
C GLY A 25 -3.26 -2.09 -6.36
N PHE A 26 -3.99 -2.56 -5.35
CA PHE A 26 -4.87 -1.73 -4.52
C PHE A 26 -4.12 -0.91 -3.46
N THR A 27 -2.81 -1.11 -3.30
CA THR A 27 -1.96 -0.28 -2.43
C THR A 27 -0.75 0.26 -3.19
N GLU A 28 -0.06 1.23 -2.59
CA GLU A 28 1.17 1.80 -3.16
C GLU A 28 2.41 0.91 -2.94
N LEU A 29 2.27 -0.26 -2.31
CA LEU A 29 3.39 -1.11 -1.89
C LEU A 29 4.34 -1.46 -3.03
N HIS A 30 3.81 -1.92 -4.18
CA HIS A 30 4.65 -2.33 -5.30
C HIS A 30 5.38 -1.15 -5.94
N THR A 31 4.72 0.00 -6.07
CA THR A 31 5.34 1.23 -6.58
C THR A 31 6.47 1.69 -5.67
N LEU A 32 6.25 1.67 -4.35
CA LEU A 32 7.28 1.97 -3.36
C LEU A 32 8.45 1.00 -3.45
N TRP A 33 8.20 -0.32 -3.47
CA TRP A 33 9.24 -1.33 -3.63
C TRP A 33 10.10 -1.12 -4.88
N GLN A 34 9.48 -0.82 -6.02
CA GLN A 34 10.22 -0.58 -7.26
C GLN A 34 11.12 0.64 -7.17
N ASN A 35 10.60 1.75 -6.65
CA ASN A 35 11.36 3.00 -6.53
C ASN A 35 12.52 2.87 -5.52
N GLU A 36 12.25 2.23 -4.39
CA GLU A 36 13.22 1.97 -3.33
C GLU A 36 14.31 0.99 -3.74
N GLU A 37 13.94 -0.14 -4.35
CA GLU A 37 14.91 -1.12 -4.86
C GLU A 37 15.80 -0.51 -5.94
N ARG A 38 15.23 0.31 -6.83
CA ARG A 38 16.00 1.06 -7.83
C ARG A 38 17.03 1.97 -7.16
N ALA A 39 16.64 2.75 -6.15
CA ALA A 39 17.55 3.64 -5.42
C ALA A 39 18.64 2.87 -4.64
N ALA A 40 18.27 1.74 -4.03
CA ALA A 40 19.17 0.85 -3.30
C ALA A 40 20.24 0.24 -4.21
N ILE A 41 19.84 -0.22 -5.40
CA ILE A 41 20.75 -0.78 -6.42
C ILE A 41 21.64 0.32 -7.00
N SER A 42 21.06 1.46 -7.41
CA SER A 42 21.83 2.52 -8.07
C SER A 42 22.88 3.16 -7.17
N SER A 43 22.65 3.18 -5.85
CA SER A 43 23.61 3.70 -4.87
C SER A 43 24.62 2.68 -4.38
N GLY A 44 24.44 1.39 -4.70
CA GLY A 44 25.23 0.28 -4.14
C GLY A 44 24.96 0.00 -2.65
N LYS A 45 23.99 0.69 -2.03
CA LYS A 45 23.69 0.65 -0.61
C LYS A 45 22.45 -0.19 -0.31
N LEU A 46 22.47 -1.46 -0.74
CA LEU A 46 21.30 -2.34 -0.70
C LEU A 46 20.63 -2.45 0.68
N ASN A 47 21.42 -2.46 1.75
CA ASN A 47 20.88 -2.60 3.11
C ASN A 47 20.55 -1.24 3.76
N GLU A 48 21.12 -0.12 3.29
CA GLU A 48 20.91 1.21 3.91
C GLU A 48 19.70 1.95 3.34
N ILE A 49 19.14 1.49 2.23
CA ILE A 49 17.89 2.02 1.68
C ILE A 49 16.80 0.98 1.92
N TRP A 50 15.73 1.38 2.60
CA TRP A 50 14.60 0.48 2.87
C TRP A 50 14.01 -0.01 1.56
N HIS A 51 13.78 -1.32 1.43
CA HIS A 51 13.10 -1.92 0.29
C HIS A 51 12.40 -3.23 0.70
N ARG A 52 11.88 -3.97 -0.27
CA ARG A 52 11.16 -5.25 -0.08
C ARG A 52 11.80 -6.25 0.89
N ARG A 53 13.14 -6.34 0.93
CA ARG A 53 13.83 -7.25 1.86
C ARG A 53 13.60 -6.82 3.31
N HIS A 54 13.65 -5.53 3.60
CA HIS A 54 13.39 -4.99 4.92
C HIS A 54 11.95 -5.23 5.35
N ASP A 55 10.99 -5.08 4.44
CA ASP A 55 9.58 -5.37 4.73
C ASP A 55 9.34 -6.85 5.08
N TYR A 56 9.99 -7.78 4.35
CA TYR A 56 9.96 -9.20 4.72
C TYR A 56 10.48 -9.44 6.14
N TRP A 57 11.66 -8.88 6.47
CA TRP A 57 12.26 -9.06 7.79
C TRP A 57 11.44 -8.36 8.89
N LEU A 58 10.83 -7.22 8.60
CA LEU A 58 9.89 -6.56 9.51
C LEU A 58 8.69 -7.47 9.82
N LEU A 59 8.07 -8.06 8.80
CA LEU A 59 6.95 -9.00 8.97
C LEU A 59 7.36 -10.26 9.74
N ALA A 60 8.49 -10.86 9.37
CA ALA A 60 9.03 -12.01 10.09
C ALA A 60 9.30 -11.67 11.56
N GLY A 61 9.79 -10.45 11.83
CA GLY A 61 10.04 -9.95 13.18
C GLY A 61 8.75 -9.81 13.98
N ILE A 62 7.69 -9.28 13.36
CA ILE A 62 6.37 -9.16 13.98
C ILE A 62 5.79 -10.54 14.28
N VAL A 63 5.93 -11.50 13.38
CA VAL A 63 5.47 -12.89 13.60
C VAL A 63 6.23 -13.53 14.76
N LEU A 64 7.54 -13.30 14.86
CA LEU A 64 8.37 -13.91 15.89
C LEU A 64 8.22 -13.25 17.27
N HIS A 65 8.22 -11.92 17.32
CA HIS A 65 8.31 -11.15 18.57
C HIS A 65 6.96 -10.62 19.04
N GLY A 66 5.99 -10.49 18.14
CA GLY A 66 4.67 -9.95 18.42
C GLY A 66 4.42 -8.57 17.81
N TYR A 67 3.15 -8.21 17.75
CA TYR A 67 2.67 -6.99 17.17
C TYR A 67 3.17 -5.75 17.93
N ALA A 68 3.68 -4.77 17.18
CA ALA A 68 4.24 -3.52 17.70
C ALA A 68 5.42 -3.65 18.69
N ARG A 69 6.06 -4.82 18.76
CA ARG A 69 7.26 -5.07 19.59
C ARG A 69 8.54 -4.58 18.90
N TRP A 70 8.55 -3.33 18.45
CA TRP A 70 9.64 -2.76 17.62
C TRP A 70 11.00 -2.89 18.28
N THR A 71 11.09 -2.59 19.57
CA THR A 71 12.36 -2.65 20.33
C THR A 71 12.92 -4.07 20.36
N ASP A 72 12.07 -5.09 20.55
CA ASP A 72 12.54 -6.47 20.58
C ASP A 72 13.06 -6.92 19.22
N ILE A 73 12.31 -6.59 18.15
CA ILE A 73 12.73 -6.92 16.78
C ILE A 73 14.05 -6.21 16.45
N GLN A 74 14.20 -4.93 16.82
CA GLN A 74 15.41 -4.16 16.55
C GLN A 74 16.63 -4.67 17.34
N ASN A 75 16.42 -5.23 18.53
CA ASN A 75 17.49 -5.76 19.38
C ASN A 75 17.89 -7.20 19.00
N ASP A 76 17.09 -7.89 18.19
CA ASP A 76 17.40 -9.22 17.70
C ASP A 76 18.38 -9.16 16.51
N GLY A 77 19.56 -9.75 16.70
CA GLY A 77 20.63 -9.76 15.70
C GLY A 77 20.23 -10.39 14.37
N ALA A 78 19.30 -11.34 14.35
CA ALA A 78 18.80 -11.94 13.11
C ALA A 78 18.04 -10.93 12.23
N PHE A 79 17.47 -9.89 12.85
CA PHE A 79 16.68 -8.85 12.18
C PHE A 79 17.47 -7.56 11.94
N GLY A 80 18.79 -7.58 12.17
CA GLY A 80 19.65 -6.39 12.11
C GLY A 80 19.51 -5.55 10.82
N VAL A 81 19.12 -6.17 9.69
CA VAL A 81 18.87 -5.48 8.42
C VAL A 81 17.86 -4.34 8.53
N ILE A 82 16.85 -4.43 9.41
CA ILE A 82 15.85 -3.36 9.58
C ILE A 82 16.43 -2.11 10.26
N ASN A 83 17.60 -2.23 10.89
CA ASN A 83 18.30 -1.13 11.54
C ASN A 83 19.24 -0.39 10.58
N GLU A 84 19.66 -1.05 9.49
CA GLU A 84 20.66 -0.54 8.56
C GLU A 84 20.29 0.83 7.96
N PRO A 85 19.03 1.09 7.54
CA PRO A 85 18.66 2.40 6.98
C PRO A 85 18.76 3.58 7.95
N PHE A 86 18.88 3.30 9.24
CA PHE A 86 18.89 4.31 10.30
C PHE A 86 20.28 4.57 10.87
N LYS A 87 21.30 3.77 10.51
CA LYS A 87 22.63 3.87 11.14
C LYS A 87 23.26 5.27 11.06
N GLY A 88 23.05 5.99 9.95
CA GLY A 88 23.57 7.34 9.76
C GLY A 88 22.90 8.42 10.62
N GLU A 89 21.77 8.11 11.25
CA GLU A 89 20.97 9.06 12.03
C GLU A 89 21.06 8.84 13.54
N ALA A 90 21.85 7.86 13.99
CA ALA A 90 21.92 7.43 15.39
C ALA A 90 22.34 8.53 16.38
N SER A 91 23.04 9.57 15.91
CA SER A 91 23.47 10.71 16.73
C SER A 91 22.39 11.76 16.97
N LYS A 92 21.21 11.64 16.35
CA LYS A 92 20.10 12.60 16.51
C LYS A 92 19.35 12.33 17.82
N GLY A 93 19.04 13.38 18.59
CA GLY A 93 18.35 13.25 19.89
C GLY A 93 16.97 12.59 19.84
N ASN A 94 16.28 12.63 18.70
CA ASN A 94 14.97 11.99 18.48
C ASN A 94 15.03 10.70 17.63
N PHE A 95 16.21 10.09 17.53
CA PHE A 95 16.49 8.94 16.66
C PHE A 95 15.48 7.79 16.84
N LEU A 96 15.25 7.36 18.08
CA LEU A 96 14.37 6.22 18.37
C LEU A 96 12.91 6.50 17.99
N GLU A 97 12.43 7.73 18.21
CA GLU A 97 11.07 8.13 17.83
C GLU A 97 10.91 8.13 16.31
N MET A 98 11.86 8.72 15.58
CA MET A 98 11.84 8.75 14.12
C MET A 98 11.82 7.34 13.53
N LYS A 99 12.68 6.46 14.03
CA LYS A 99 12.77 5.07 13.62
C LYS A 99 11.47 4.31 13.89
N ASN A 100 10.92 4.41 15.10
CA ASN A 100 9.67 3.74 15.44
C ASN A 100 8.47 4.28 14.65
N LYS A 101 8.44 5.59 14.36
CA LYS A 101 7.41 6.21 13.51
C LYS A 101 7.50 5.71 12.08
N PHE A 102 8.70 5.53 11.55
CA PHE A 102 8.89 4.93 10.22
C PHE A 102 8.40 3.49 10.19
N LEU A 103 8.81 2.65 11.15
CA LEU A 103 8.38 1.25 11.22
C LEU A 103 6.87 1.13 11.35
N ALA A 104 6.23 1.95 12.17
CA ALA A 104 4.78 1.98 12.31
C ALA A 104 4.09 2.36 10.99
N ARG A 105 4.63 3.33 10.23
CA ARG A 105 4.10 3.70 8.91
C ARG A 105 4.27 2.58 7.89
N ARG A 106 5.44 1.94 7.84
CA ARG A 106 5.69 0.78 6.96
C ARG A 106 4.76 -0.38 7.30
N PHE A 107 4.63 -0.68 8.59
CA PHE A 107 3.76 -1.75 9.04
C PHE A 107 2.30 -1.51 8.61
N LYS A 108 1.77 -0.28 8.75
CA LYS A 108 0.41 0.05 8.28
C LYS A 108 0.20 -0.23 6.79
N LEU A 109 1.19 0.10 5.96
CA LEU A 109 1.11 -0.19 4.52
C LEU A 109 1.11 -1.70 4.26
N LEU A 110 1.99 -2.45 4.93
CA LEU A 110 2.05 -3.91 4.79
C LEU A 110 0.78 -4.59 5.30
N GLU A 111 0.24 -4.12 6.42
CA GLU A 111 -1.04 -4.59 6.97
C GLU A 111 -2.17 -4.39 5.96
N GLN A 112 -2.27 -3.21 5.35
CA GLN A 112 -3.24 -2.94 4.29
C GLN A 112 -3.07 -3.91 3.11
N ALA A 113 -1.84 -4.08 2.62
CA ALA A 113 -1.55 -4.97 1.49
C ALA A 113 -1.91 -6.44 1.80
N LEU A 114 -1.59 -6.93 3.00
CA LEU A 114 -1.94 -8.27 3.46
C LEU A 114 -3.45 -8.46 3.62
N VAL A 115 -4.16 -7.45 4.13
CA VAL A 115 -5.62 -7.48 4.22
C VAL A 115 -6.25 -7.62 2.84
N ILE A 116 -5.74 -6.88 1.85
CA ILE A 116 -6.20 -6.97 0.46
C ILE A 116 -5.87 -8.33 -0.14
N GLU A 117 -4.63 -8.81 -0.02
CA GLU A 117 -4.23 -10.14 -0.51
C GLU A 117 -5.17 -11.23 0.03
N GLU A 118 -5.47 -11.20 1.33
CA GLU A 118 -6.40 -12.14 1.94
C GLU A 118 -7.84 -11.96 1.43
N GLN A 119 -8.30 -10.73 1.16
CA GLN A 119 -9.62 -10.51 0.55
C GLN A 119 -9.69 -11.07 -0.87
N LEU A 120 -8.66 -10.83 -1.69
CA LEU A 120 -8.59 -11.35 -3.05
C LEU A 120 -8.56 -12.89 -3.04
N ARG A 121 -7.77 -13.49 -2.15
CA ARG A 121 -7.72 -14.94 -1.95
C ARG A 121 -9.08 -15.52 -1.56
N ARG A 122 -9.81 -14.88 -0.63
CA ARG A 122 -11.15 -15.31 -0.22
C ARG A 122 -12.18 -15.16 -1.34
N ALA A 123 -12.14 -14.05 -2.06
CA ALA A 123 -13.03 -13.82 -3.19
C ALA A 123 -12.86 -14.90 -4.26
N ALA A 124 -11.61 -15.25 -4.58
CA ALA A 124 -11.29 -16.34 -5.49
C ALA A 124 -11.75 -17.70 -4.94
N TYR A 125 -11.47 -17.99 -3.67
CA TYR A 125 -11.86 -19.26 -3.03
C TYR A 125 -13.38 -19.47 -3.00
N LEU A 126 -14.15 -18.41 -2.79
CA LEU A 126 -15.62 -18.43 -2.74
C LEU A 126 -16.27 -18.27 -4.13
N ASN A 127 -15.48 -18.15 -5.20
CA ASN A 127 -15.96 -17.79 -6.55
C ASN A 127 -16.89 -16.57 -6.53
N MET A 128 -16.51 -15.54 -5.77
CA MET A 128 -17.31 -14.33 -5.67
C MET A 128 -17.35 -13.63 -7.02
N THR A 129 -18.54 -13.49 -7.57
CA THR A 129 -18.80 -12.67 -8.75
C THR A 129 -19.19 -11.27 -8.32
N GLN A 130 -18.82 -10.27 -9.13
CA GLN A 130 -19.34 -8.92 -8.94
C GLN A 130 -20.85 -8.92 -9.19
N ASP A 131 -21.59 -8.32 -8.27
CA ASP A 131 -23.02 -8.06 -8.42
C ASP A 131 -23.19 -6.69 -9.08
N PRO A 132 -23.69 -6.61 -10.33
CA PRO A 132 -23.89 -5.34 -11.02
C PRO A 132 -24.85 -4.39 -10.30
N SER A 133 -25.74 -4.92 -9.45
CA SER A 133 -26.68 -4.14 -8.65
C SER A 133 -26.11 -3.67 -7.32
N HIS A 134 -24.85 -4.02 -7.00
CA HIS A 134 -24.21 -3.63 -5.76
C HIS A 134 -24.05 -2.10 -5.68
N PRO A 135 -24.35 -1.44 -4.55
CA PRO A 135 -24.24 0.02 -4.42
C PRO A 135 -22.85 0.59 -4.77
N ALA A 136 -21.79 -0.20 -4.58
CA ALA A 136 -20.43 0.18 -4.99
C ALA A 136 -20.26 0.32 -6.52
N MET A 137 -21.06 -0.40 -7.31
CA MET A 137 -21.04 -0.27 -8.77
C MET A 137 -21.62 1.07 -9.21
N ALA A 138 -22.65 1.58 -8.52
CA ALA A 138 -23.18 2.92 -8.78
C ALA A 138 -22.11 4.00 -8.54
N LEU A 139 -21.37 3.91 -7.43
CA LEU A 139 -20.25 4.83 -7.17
C LEU A 139 -19.19 4.74 -8.27
N ASN A 140 -18.80 3.54 -8.67
CA ASN A 140 -17.80 3.32 -9.72
C ASN A 140 -18.23 3.91 -11.07
N THR A 141 -19.50 3.73 -11.46
CA THR A 141 -20.06 4.32 -12.69
C THR A 141 -20.03 5.84 -12.63
N ARG A 142 -20.45 6.44 -11.51
CA ARG A 142 -20.42 7.91 -11.34
C ARG A 142 -19.00 8.45 -11.36
N PHE A 143 -18.04 7.73 -10.78
CA PHE A 143 -16.63 8.11 -10.84
C PHE A 143 -16.13 8.14 -12.29
N ALA A 144 -16.42 7.10 -13.07
CA ALA A 144 -16.07 7.08 -14.50
C ALA A 144 -16.76 8.20 -15.31
N GLU A 145 -18.00 8.55 -14.95
CA GLU A 145 -18.72 9.69 -15.56
C GLU A 145 -18.05 11.03 -15.23
N VAL A 146 -17.63 11.24 -13.98
CA VAL A 146 -16.86 12.42 -13.56
C VAL A 146 -15.55 12.54 -14.34
N GLU A 147 -14.78 11.46 -14.44
CA GLU A 147 -13.52 11.45 -15.21
C GLU A 147 -13.78 11.79 -16.68
N CYS A 148 -14.75 11.11 -17.31
CA CYS A 148 -15.11 11.34 -18.70
C CYS A 148 -15.57 12.78 -18.97
N LEU A 149 -16.42 13.33 -18.10
CA LEU A 149 -16.93 14.70 -18.22
C LEU A 149 -15.82 15.73 -18.04
N ALA A 150 -14.92 15.52 -17.07
CA ALA A 150 -13.77 16.40 -16.84
C ALA A 150 -12.76 16.37 -18.00
N GLU A 151 -12.40 15.18 -18.49
CA GLU A 151 -11.42 15.01 -19.57
C GLU A 151 -11.94 15.52 -20.91
N SER A 152 -13.18 15.20 -21.27
CA SER A 152 -13.79 15.59 -22.54
C SER A 152 -13.93 17.11 -22.69
N HIS A 153 -14.07 17.82 -21.58
CA HIS A 153 -14.34 19.26 -21.54
C HIS A 153 -13.19 20.11 -20.98
N GLN A 154 -12.00 19.55 -20.76
CA GLN A 154 -10.86 20.27 -20.19
C GLN A 154 -10.47 21.55 -20.96
N HIS A 155 -10.74 21.60 -22.27
CA HIS A 155 -10.43 22.73 -23.15
C HIS A 155 -11.35 23.95 -22.93
N LEU A 156 -12.58 23.73 -22.44
CA LEU A 156 -13.60 24.78 -22.29
C LEU A 156 -13.14 25.91 -21.35
N SER A 157 -12.32 25.60 -20.34
CA SER A 157 -11.75 26.59 -19.44
C SER A 157 -10.90 27.63 -20.20
N LYS A 158 -10.03 27.15 -21.11
CA LYS A 158 -9.18 28.02 -21.92
C LYS A 158 -9.99 28.85 -22.92
N GLU A 159 -10.98 28.26 -23.57
CA GLU A 159 -11.84 28.97 -24.52
C GLU A 159 -12.72 30.01 -23.84
N SER A 160 -13.27 29.69 -22.67
CA SER A 160 -14.05 30.64 -21.86
C SER A 160 -13.20 31.86 -21.48
N LEU A 161 -11.97 31.65 -21.00
CA LEU A 161 -11.03 32.72 -20.67
C LEU A 161 -10.63 33.59 -21.87
N ALA A 162 -10.66 33.03 -23.09
CA ALA A 162 -10.47 33.76 -24.33
C ALA A 162 -11.69 34.61 -24.74
N GLY A 163 -12.76 34.64 -23.92
CA GLY A 163 -13.96 35.43 -24.16
C GLY A 163 -15.03 34.71 -24.99
N ASN A 164 -14.89 33.40 -25.25
CA ASN A 164 -15.90 32.62 -25.97
C ASN A 164 -17.16 32.43 -25.09
N LYS A 165 -18.18 33.26 -25.34
CA LYS A 165 -19.44 33.24 -24.58
C LYS A 165 -20.17 31.88 -24.62
N PRO A 166 -20.34 31.21 -25.79
CA PRO A 166 -20.83 29.84 -25.84
C PRO A 166 -20.03 28.85 -24.98
N ALA A 167 -18.70 28.86 -25.08
CA ALA A 167 -17.85 27.97 -24.27
C ALA A 167 -18.01 28.25 -22.78
N ASN A 168 -18.16 29.50 -22.37
CA ASN A 168 -18.42 29.85 -20.97
C ASN A 168 -19.77 29.29 -20.47
N ALA A 169 -20.83 29.39 -21.28
CA ALA A 169 -22.14 28.82 -20.92
C ALA A 169 -22.09 27.29 -20.79
N VAL A 170 -21.38 26.61 -21.71
CA VAL A 170 -21.19 25.15 -21.63
C VAL A 170 -20.33 24.78 -20.43
N LEU A 171 -19.26 25.52 -20.14
CA LEU A 171 -18.41 25.31 -18.97
C LEU A 171 -19.22 25.39 -17.67
N HIS A 172 -20.07 26.40 -17.50
CA HIS A 172 -20.95 26.48 -16.33
C HIS A 172 -21.87 25.26 -16.20
N LYS A 173 -22.43 24.78 -17.32
CA LYS A 173 -23.26 23.57 -17.32
C LYS A 173 -22.47 22.33 -16.91
N VAL A 174 -21.26 22.16 -17.44
CA VAL A 174 -20.35 21.06 -17.09
C VAL A 174 -19.98 21.11 -15.61
N LEU A 175 -19.67 22.29 -15.07
CA LEU A 175 -19.35 22.46 -13.65
C LEU A 175 -20.53 22.10 -12.74
N ASN A 176 -21.75 22.51 -13.10
CA ASN A 176 -22.96 22.13 -12.35
C ASN A 176 -23.19 20.61 -12.38
N GLN A 177 -22.98 19.96 -13.54
CA GLN A 177 -23.10 18.51 -13.65
C GLN A 177 -22.04 17.78 -12.80
N LEU A 178 -20.80 18.28 -12.78
CA LEU A 178 -19.76 17.75 -11.90
C LEU A 178 -20.15 17.90 -10.42
N GLU A 179 -20.73 19.04 -10.02
CA GLU A 179 -21.20 19.26 -8.65
C GLU A 179 -22.31 18.28 -8.25
N GLU A 180 -23.29 18.05 -9.12
CA GLU A 180 -24.36 17.07 -8.91
C GLU A 180 -23.81 15.65 -8.76
N LEU A 181 -22.91 15.24 -9.66
CA LEU A 181 -22.26 13.92 -9.60
C LEU A 181 -21.45 13.75 -8.32
N LEU A 182 -20.68 14.76 -7.91
CA LEU A 182 -19.90 14.72 -6.66
C LEU A 182 -20.79 14.65 -5.42
N SER A 183 -21.93 15.37 -5.42
CA SER A 183 -22.93 15.31 -4.35
C SER A 183 -23.50 13.90 -4.20
N ASP A 184 -23.84 13.27 -5.33
CA ASP A 184 -24.35 11.91 -5.35
C ASP A 184 -23.29 10.88 -4.93
N MET A 185 -22.05 11.02 -5.42
CA MET A 185 -20.93 10.17 -4.98
C MET A 185 -20.70 10.27 -3.48
N LYS A 186 -20.80 11.46 -2.89
CA LYS A 186 -20.71 11.66 -1.43
C LYS A 186 -21.82 10.90 -0.70
N ALA A 187 -23.05 10.93 -1.22
CA ALA A 187 -24.15 10.14 -0.66
C ALA A 187 -23.88 8.63 -0.77
N ASP A 188 -23.33 8.16 -1.89
CA ASP A 188 -22.94 6.76 -2.08
C ASP A 188 -21.86 6.33 -1.07
N VAL A 189 -20.78 7.12 -0.94
CA VAL A 189 -19.69 6.87 0.04
C VAL A 189 -20.24 6.77 1.47
N THR A 190 -21.20 7.61 1.83
CA THR A 190 -21.80 7.59 3.18
C THR A 190 -22.59 6.29 3.43
N ARG A 191 -23.19 5.69 2.40
CA ARG A 191 -23.98 4.45 2.49
C ARG A 191 -23.13 3.18 2.36
N LEU A 192 -21.98 3.27 1.69
CA LEU A 192 -21.15 2.10 1.39
C LEU A 192 -20.76 1.25 2.60
N PRO A 193 -20.32 1.79 3.75
CA PRO A 193 -19.91 0.98 4.90
C PRO A 193 -20.98 -0.03 5.35
N ALA A 194 -22.25 0.38 5.35
CA ALA A 194 -23.37 -0.47 5.76
C ALA A 194 -23.64 -1.62 4.77
N THR A 195 -23.28 -1.44 3.50
CA THR A 195 -23.52 -2.42 2.43
C THR A 195 -22.32 -3.36 2.20
N LEU A 196 -21.11 -2.89 2.50
CA LEU A 196 -19.86 -3.64 2.42
C LEU A 196 -19.64 -4.56 3.63
N SER A 197 -20.12 -4.17 4.81
CA SER A 197 -19.95 -4.94 6.05
C SER A 197 -20.88 -6.16 6.09
N ARG A 198 -20.54 -7.20 5.32
CA ARG A 198 -21.23 -8.49 5.35
C ARG A 198 -20.69 -9.44 6.42
N ILE A 199 -19.51 -9.13 6.96
CA ILE A 199 -18.81 -9.96 7.94
C ILE A 199 -18.76 -9.21 9.27
N PRO A 200 -19.25 -9.80 10.37
CA PRO A 200 -19.12 -9.21 11.69
C PRO A 200 -17.65 -8.89 12.02
N PRO A 201 -17.36 -7.82 12.77
CA PRO A 201 -15.99 -7.48 13.17
C PRO A 201 -15.27 -8.68 13.78
N ILE A 202 -13.93 -8.76 13.62
CA ILE A 202 -13.11 -9.84 14.20
C ILE A 202 -13.36 -10.00 15.70
N ALA A 203 -13.52 -8.90 16.43
CA ALA A 203 -13.89 -8.90 17.85
C ALA A 203 -15.17 -9.71 18.14
N ALA A 204 -16.22 -9.51 17.33
CA ALA A 204 -17.47 -10.25 17.47
C ALA A 204 -17.29 -11.73 17.10
N ARG A 205 -16.55 -12.03 16.03
CA ARG A 205 -16.32 -13.40 15.56
C ARG A 205 -15.47 -14.23 16.52
N LEU A 206 -14.48 -13.61 17.14
CA LEU A 206 -13.61 -14.25 18.14
C LEU A 206 -14.21 -14.23 19.54
N GLN A 207 -15.34 -13.53 19.74
CA GLN A 207 -15.92 -13.26 21.06
C GLN A 207 -14.89 -12.64 22.03
N MET A 208 -14.12 -11.68 21.53
CA MET A 208 -13.03 -11.03 22.26
C MET A 208 -13.07 -9.52 22.05
N SER A 209 -12.68 -8.75 23.06
CA SER A 209 -12.48 -7.31 22.88
C SER A 209 -11.25 -7.02 22.02
N GLU A 210 -11.25 -5.87 21.32
CA GLU A 210 -10.07 -5.42 20.55
C GLU A 210 -8.81 -5.36 21.42
N ARG A 211 -8.94 -4.88 22.66
CA ARG A 211 -7.85 -4.87 23.64
C ARG A 211 -7.31 -6.26 23.91
N SER A 212 -8.19 -7.26 24.04
CA SER A 212 -7.78 -8.65 24.26
C SER A 212 -7.07 -9.23 23.04
N ILE A 213 -7.56 -8.93 21.84
CA ILE A 213 -6.92 -9.35 20.58
C ILE A 213 -5.53 -8.75 20.47
N LEU A 214 -5.40 -7.43 20.61
CA LEU A 214 -4.11 -6.73 20.56
C LEU A 214 -3.15 -7.24 21.64
N SER A 215 -3.64 -7.50 22.84
CA SER A 215 -2.83 -8.09 23.91
C SER A 215 -2.30 -9.46 23.54
N ARG A 216 -3.11 -10.32 22.91
CA ARG A 216 -2.66 -11.64 22.45
C ARG A 216 -1.68 -11.56 21.30
N LEU A 217 -1.88 -10.62 20.37
CA LEU A 217 -0.98 -10.40 19.25
C LEU A 217 0.37 -9.79 19.68
N ALA A 218 0.37 -9.01 20.76
CA ALA A 218 1.59 -8.43 21.33
C ALA A 218 2.40 -9.42 22.20
N SER A 219 1.76 -10.48 22.70
CA SER A 219 2.42 -11.57 23.43
C SER A 219 2.80 -12.70 22.47
N LYS A 220 4.02 -13.24 22.61
CA LYS A 220 4.35 -14.54 21.99
C LYS A 220 3.29 -15.58 22.37
N GLY A 221 2.87 -16.39 21.39
CA GLY A 221 2.27 -17.70 21.67
C GLY A 221 3.30 -18.63 22.29
#